data_AF-A0A836WLS7-F1
#
_entry.id   AF-A0A836WLS7-F1
#
_cell.length_a   1.000
_cell.length_b   1.000
_cell.length_c   1.000
_cell.angle_alpha   90.00
_cell.angle_beta   90.00
_cell.angle_gamma   90.00
#
_symmetry.space_group_name_H-M   'P 1'
#
loop_
_entity.id
_entity.type
_entity.pdbx_description
1 polymer ?
#
loop_
_entity_poly.entity_id
_entity_poly.type
_entity_poly.pdbx_seq_one_letter_code
_entity_poly.pdbx_strand_id
1 'polypeptide(L)'
;MQSLFPGNQKTINDTVELAGFTIDGSKTEVQLHPFDKGIVFQKGRTEYPLNPAPIVVKKNRVYIGPIGMIEHLLAVLAGLGIDNILVEVGGGELPIFDGSVKEYYEALSDTGIYDLKTARNFFKFQTGELDISESYIEAEESDCAELKIEYDPGHPMVRKSRVKFSRIEDLAGARTFGFVRADDPRLKDYRFGVGITDDQIYPALRYPDEPIRHKLLDLIGDLYTIGRPFTGKIRAKNPNHQLNTTFVKQQIIEWP
;
A
#
# COMPACT_ATOMS: atom_id res chain seq x y z
N MET A 1 6.48 -16.51 18.66
CA MET A 1 5.44 -16.30 17.63
C MET A 1 6.16 -15.56 16.50
N GLN A 2 6.37 -16.26 15.38
CA GLN A 2 7.28 -15.91 14.27
C GLN A 2 6.75 -14.73 13.45
N SER A 3 7.61 -14.14 12.60
CA SER A 3 7.26 -13.12 11.61
C SER A 3 5.96 -13.44 10.86
N LEU A 4 5.28 -12.45 10.29
CA LEU A 4 3.98 -12.64 9.62
C LEU A 4 4.00 -13.76 8.55
N PHE A 5 5.18 -14.13 8.05
CA PHE A 5 5.39 -15.16 7.05
C PHE A 5 6.81 -15.74 7.16
N PRO A 6 7.08 -16.71 8.06
CA PRO A 6 8.39 -17.36 8.12
C PRO A 6 8.59 -18.26 6.89
N GLY A 7 9.85 -18.58 6.57
CA GLY A 7 10.18 -19.54 5.52
C GLY A 7 10.99 -18.94 4.38
N ASN A 8 10.78 -19.48 3.19
CA ASN A 8 11.49 -19.04 2.00
C ASN A 8 10.83 -17.81 1.38
N GLN A 9 11.55 -17.21 0.45
CA GLN A 9 10.99 -16.18 -0.41
C GLN A 9 9.89 -16.75 -1.28
N LYS A 10 8.93 -15.92 -1.65
CA LYS A 10 7.75 -16.31 -2.42
C LYS A 10 7.60 -15.48 -3.69
N THR A 11 6.96 -16.08 -4.68
CA THR A 11 6.48 -15.44 -5.90
C THR A 11 5.10 -15.99 -6.26
N ILE A 12 4.49 -15.54 -7.35
CA ILE A 12 3.23 -16.08 -7.86
C ILE A 12 3.48 -17.29 -8.77
N ASN A 13 2.49 -18.18 -8.93
CA ASN A 13 2.65 -19.35 -9.81
C ASN A 13 2.71 -18.98 -11.29
N ASP A 14 1.75 -18.17 -11.74
CA ASP A 14 1.57 -17.82 -13.15
C ASP A 14 1.41 -16.31 -13.33
N THR A 15 1.63 -15.84 -14.56
CA THR A 15 1.43 -14.44 -14.91
C THR A 15 -0.03 -14.03 -14.76
N VAL A 16 -0.25 -12.87 -14.12
CA VAL A 16 -1.56 -12.24 -13.95
C VAL A 16 -1.60 -10.96 -14.78
N GLU A 17 -2.62 -10.81 -15.60
CA GLU A 17 -2.85 -9.61 -16.40
C GLU A 17 -4.08 -8.87 -15.89
N LEU A 18 -3.93 -7.57 -15.60
CA LEU A 18 -5.01 -6.71 -15.13
C LEU A 18 -5.06 -5.43 -15.97
N ALA A 19 -6.28 -4.98 -16.28
CA ALA A 19 -6.51 -3.72 -16.96
C ALA A 19 -7.55 -2.89 -16.20
N GLY A 20 -7.35 -1.58 -16.17
CA GLY A 20 -8.25 -0.67 -15.48
C GLY A 20 -7.98 0.78 -15.82
N PHE A 21 -8.32 1.66 -14.89
CA PHE A 21 -8.11 3.10 -15.02
C PHE A 21 -7.08 3.58 -13.99
N THR A 22 -6.33 4.62 -14.35
CA THR A 22 -5.56 5.41 -13.39
C THR A 22 -6.49 6.33 -12.61
N ILE A 23 -5.98 6.96 -11.55
CA ILE A 23 -6.75 7.95 -10.77
C ILE A 23 -7.20 9.15 -11.61
N ASP A 24 -6.42 9.50 -12.63
CA ASP A 24 -6.71 10.60 -13.57
C ASP A 24 -7.66 10.14 -14.69
N GLY A 25 -8.12 8.88 -14.67
CA GLY A 25 -9.14 8.33 -15.57
C GLY A 25 -8.61 7.81 -16.90
N SER A 26 -7.29 7.78 -17.13
CA SER A 26 -6.70 7.15 -18.31
C SER A 26 -6.68 5.63 -18.18
N LYS A 27 -6.78 4.90 -19.29
CA LYS A 27 -6.63 3.43 -19.27
C LYS A 27 -5.17 3.05 -18.98
N THR A 28 -4.99 1.98 -18.22
CA THR A 28 -3.67 1.40 -17.94
C THR A 28 -3.82 -0.11 -17.77
N GLU A 29 -2.73 -0.81 -18.01
CA GLU A 29 -2.62 -2.26 -17.87
C GLU A 29 -1.35 -2.58 -17.08
N VAL A 30 -1.42 -3.67 -16.32
CA VAL A 30 -0.32 -4.21 -15.54
C VAL A 30 -0.26 -5.72 -15.72
N GLN A 31 0.94 -6.23 -15.95
CA GLN A 31 1.22 -7.66 -15.92
C GLN A 31 2.12 -7.94 -14.72
N LEU A 32 1.75 -8.95 -13.95
CA LEU A 32 2.47 -9.40 -12.78
C LEU A 32 3.05 -10.77 -13.11
N HIS A 33 4.37 -10.92 -13.11
CA HIS A 33 5.04 -12.16 -13.49
C HIS A 33 5.73 -12.83 -12.30
N PRO A 34 5.76 -14.17 -12.27
CA PRO A 34 6.67 -14.92 -11.42
C PRO A 34 8.10 -14.41 -11.59
N PHE A 35 8.83 -14.27 -10.49
CA PHE A 35 10.18 -13.71 -10.49
C PHE A 35 11.01 -14.22 -9.31
N ASP A 36 12.31 -13.90 -9.30
CA ASP A 36 13.25 -14.37 -8.26
C ASP A 36 14.31 -13.34 -7.86
N LYS A 37 14.13 -12.05 -8.23
CA LYS A 37 15.10 -10.97 -7.95
C LYS A 37 14.50 -9.79 -7.18
N GLY A 38 13.54 -10.06 -6.31
CA GLY A 38 12.79 -9.07 -5.53
C GLY A 38 11.62 -8.48 -6.30
N ILE A 39 11.14 -7.32 -5.85
CA ILE A 39 10.04 -6.59 -6.49
C ILE A 39 10.65 -5.58 -7.47
N VAL A 40 10.36 -5.76 -8.76
CA VAL A 40 10.87 -4.89 -9.83
C VAL A 40 9.69 -4.34 -10.61
N PHE A 41 9.63 -3.02 -10.74
CA PHE A 41 8.69 -2.37 -11.65
C PHE A 41 9.36 -2.15 -13.00
N GLN A 42 8.65 -2.38 -14.10
CA GLN A 42 9.18 -2.22 -15.45
C GLN A 42 8.23 -1.38 -16.29
N LYS A 43 8.80 -0.44 -17.05
CA LYS A 43 8.10 0.32 -18.08
C LYS A 43 8.89 0.32 -19.37
N GLY A 44 8.32 -0.29 -20.40
CA GLY A 44 9.05 -0.57 -21.65
C GLY A 44 10.26 -1.45 -21.38
N ARG A 45 11.47 -0.94 -21.65
CA ARG A 45 12.74 -1.66 -21.42
C ARG A 45 13.46 -1.25 -20.14
N THR A 46 12.89 -0.34 -19.35
CA THR A 46 13.53 0.18 -18.15
C THR A 46 12.95 -0.47 -16.92
N GLU A 47 13.83 -1.05 -16.11
CA GLU A 47 13.52 -1.65 -14.81
C GLU A 47 13.83 -0.68 -13.67
N TYR A 48 12.99 -0.74 -12.63
CA TYR A 48 13.05 0.03 -11.41
C TYR A 48 12.92 -0.95 -10.23
N PRO A 49 14.04 -1.50 -9.72
CA PRO A 49 14.00 -2.36 -8.55
C PRO A 49 13.57 -1.56 -7.32
N LEU A 50 12.58 -2.04 -6.58
CA LEU A 50 11.95 -1.32 -5.47
C LEU A 50 12.96 -0.81 -4.43
N ASN A 51 14.06 -1.55 -4.26
CA ASN A 51 15.27 -1.11 -3.58
C ASN A 51 16.46 -1.40 -4.52
N PRO A 52 17.28 -0.41 -4.94
CA PRO A 52 17.44 0.92 -4.36
C PRO A 52 16.75 2.08 -5.11
N ALA A 53 15.74 1.83 -5.96
CA ALA A 53 15.13 2.93 -6.72
C ALA A 53 14.53 4.02 -5.80
N PRO A 54 14.71 5.32 -6.12
CA PRO A 54 14.14 6.39 -5.31
C PRO A 54 12.62 6.36 -5.32
N ILE A 55 12.04 6.38 -4.12
CA ILE A 55 10.60 6.54 -3.90
C ILE A 55 10.27 8.02 -3.75
N VAL A 56 9.25 8.48 -4.48
CA VAL A 56 8.85 9.89 -4.47
C VAL A 56 7.35 10.00 -4.26
N VAL A 57 6.93 10.90 -3.36
CA VAL A 57 5.52 11.22 -3.14
C VAL A 57 5.17 12.47 -3.92
N LYS A 58 4.13 12.41 -4.75
CA LYS A 58 3.59 13.55 -5.52
C LYS A 58 2.08 13.44 -5.60
N LYS A 59 1.36 14.56 -5.45
CA LYS A 59 -0.11 14.60 -5.55
C LYS A 59 -0.81 13.51 -4.71
N ASN A 60 -0.30 13.26 -3.49
CA ASN A 60 -0.78 12.21 -2.58
C ASN A 60 -0.72 10.78 -3.17
N ARG A 61 0.30 10.48 -3.96
CA ARG A 61 0.56 9.14 -4.51
C ARG A 61 2.03 8.78 -4.40
N VAL A 62 2.34 7.49 -4.34
CA VAL A 62 3.72 6.99 -4.30
C VAL A 62 4.19 6.61 -5.70
N TYR A 63 5.39 7.05 -6.05
CA TYR A 63 6.03 6.80 -7.34
C TYR A 63 7.37 6.10 -7.17
N ILE A 64 7.65 5.20 -8.12
CA ILE A 64 8.96 4.65 -8.41
C ILE A 64 9.30 4.97 -9.86
N GLY A 65 10.35 5.78 -10.08
CA GLY A 65 10.63 6.32 -11.40
C GLY A 65 9.40 7.04 -12.00
N PRO A 66 8.92 6.65 -13.20
CA PRO A 66 7.75 7.23 -13.85
C PRO A 66 6.43 6.49 -13.54
N ILE A 67 6.42 5.52 -12.62
CA ILE A 67 5.26 4.65 -12.31
C ILE A 67 4.69 5.08 -10.95
N GLY A 68 3.45 5.57 -10.94
CA GLY A 68 2.72 5.95 -9.72
C GLY A 68 1.66 4.93 -9.28
N MET A 69 0.99 5.23 -8.16
CA MET A 69 -0.03 4.36 -7.53
C MET A 69 0.51 2.97 -7.15
N ILE A 70 1.77 2.89 -6.71
CA ILE A 70 2.38 1.59 -6.36
C ILE A 70 1.94 1.07 -4.99
N GLU A 71 1.53 1.96 -4.09
CA GLU A 71 1.16 1.69 -2.70
C GLU A 71 0.07 0.61 -2.56
N HIS A 72 -0.93 0.62 -3.44
CA HIS A 72 -2.04 -0.34 -3.43
C HIS A 72 -1.57 -1.76 -3.73
N LEU A 73 -0.79 -1.95 -4.81
CA LEU A 73 -0.22 -3.25 -5.15
C LEU A 73 0.76 -3.71 -4.06
N LEU A 74 1.63 -2.81 -3.59
CA LEU A 74 2.60 -3.13 -2.54
C LEU A 74 1.92 -3.57 -1.23
N ALA A 75 0.77 -2.99 -0.87
CA ALA A 75 0.01 -3.42 0.29
C ALA A 75 -0.47 -4.87 0.16
N VAL A 76 -0.92 -5.27 -1.03
CA VAL A 76 -1.34 -6.65 -1.31
C VAL A 76 -0.15 -7.60 -1.31
N LEU A 77 0.96 -7.24 -1.95
CA LEU A 77 2.19 -8.06 -1.94
C LEU A 77 2.70 -8.28 -0.52
N ALA A 78 2.74 -7.22 0.30
CA ALA A 78 3.11 -7.32 1.72
C ALA A 78 2.15 -8.23 2.49
N GLY A 79 0.85 -8.05 2.26
CA GLY A 79 -0.23 -8.78 2.91
C GLY A 79 -0.32 -10.26 2.54
N LEU A 80 0.13 -10.64 1.35
CA LEU A 80 0.25 -12.02 0.89
C LEU A 80 1.65 -12.60 1.14
N GLY A 81 2.60 -11.76 1.55
CA GLY A 81 3.99 -12.12 1.77
C GLY A 81 4.73 -12.52 0.49
N ILE A 82 4.45 -11.85 -0.63
CA ILE A 82 5.13 -12.06 -1.92
C ILE A 82 6.42 -11.23 -1.95
N ASP A 83 7.56 -11.91 -2.06
CA ASP A 83 8.89 -11.28 -2.02
C ASP A 83 9.40 -10.91 -3.42
N ASN A 84 9.00 -11.68 -4.44
CA ASN A 84 9.54 -11.58 -5.79
C ASN A 84 8.41 -11.49 -6.80
N ILE A 85 8.42 -10.43 -7.61
CA ILE A 85 7.46 -10.24 -8.69
C ILE A 85 8.02 -9.19 -9.66
N LEU A 86 7.85 -9.44 -10.95
CA LEU A 86 8.08 -8.42 -11.98
C LEU A 86 6.74 -7.77 -12.31
N VAL A 87 6.67 -6.45 -12.17
CA VAL A 87 5.47 -5.63 -12.40
C VAL A 87 5.68 -4.84 -13.69
N GLU A 88 5.21 -5.35 -14.81
CA GLU A 88 5.26 -4.65 -16.10
C GLU A 88 4.04 -3.73 -16.23
N VAL A 89 4.27 -2.43 -16.50
CA VAL A 89 3.22 -1.41 -16.55
C VAL A 89 3.21 -0.73 -17.91
N GLY A 90 2.05 -0.72 -18.57
CA GLY A 90 1.86 -0.02 -19.85
C GLY A 90 1.74 1.51 -19.68
N GLY A 91 1.13 1.95 -18.58
CA GLY A 91 0.82 3.36 -18.29
C GLY A 91 1.86 4.13 -17.47
N GLY A 92 1.49 5.32 -17.01
CA GLY A 92 2.26 6.12 -16.02
C GLY A 92 1.91 5.81 -14.57
N GLU A 93 0.84 5.05 -14.35
CA GLU A 93 0.37 4.65 -13.02
C GLU A 93 -0.22 3.24 -13.13
N LEU A 94 -0.19 2.52 -12.01
CA LEU A 94 -0.95 1.29 -11.85
C LEU A 94 -2.46 1.56 -11.87
N PRO A 95 -3.29 0.57 -12.26
CA PRO A 95 -4.73 0.68 -12.12
C PRO A 95 -5.17 0.93 -10.68
N ILE A 96 -6.10 1.88 -10.49
CA ILE A 96 -6.75 2.18 -9.21
C ILE A 96 -8.06 1.39 -8.99
N PHE A 97 -8.59 0.79 -10.06
CA PHE A 97 -9.87 0.06 -10.07
C PHE A 97 -11.01 0.87 -9.47
N ASP A 98 -11.63 0.39 -8.39
CA ASP A 98 -12.73 1.07 -7.68
C ASP A 98 -12.24 1.95 -6.51
N GLY A 99 -10.92 2.13 -6.38
CA GLY A 99 -10.27 2.81 -5.28
C GLY A 99 -9.77 1.88 -4.18
N SER A 100 -10.13 0.59 -4.18
CA SER A 100 -9.63 -0.42 -3.25
C SER A 100 -8.50 -1.26 -3.88
N VAL A 101 -8.15 -2.37 -3.23
CA VAL A 101 -7.15 -3.32 -3.75
C VAL A 101 -7.74 -4.70 -4.02
N LYS A 102 -9.06 -4.79 -4.07
CA LYS A 102 -9.79 -6.05 -4.17
C LYS A 102 -9.37 -6.84 -5.41
N GLU A 103 -9.26 -6.18 -6.55
CA GLU A 103 -8.87 -6.80 -7.83
C GLU A 103 -7.44 -7.34 -7.79
N TYR A 104 -6.50 -6.63 -7.16
CA TYR A 104 -5.14 -7.13 -6.94
C TYR A 104 -5.16 -8.34 -6.00
N TYR A 105 -5.88 -8.23 -4.88
CA TYR A 105 -5.95 -9.28 -3.88
C TYR A 105 -6.57 -10.57 -4.43
N GLU A 106 -7.69 -10.48 -5.14
CA GLU A 106 -8.37 -11.63 -5.74
C GLU A 106 -7.47 -12.28 -6.80
N ALA A 107 -6.93 -11.51 -7.74
CA ALA A 107 -6.11 -12.07 -8.82
C ALA A 107 -4.81 -12.73 -8.32
N LEU A 108 -4.16 -12.14 -7.31
CA LEU A 108 -2.95 -12.72 -6.70
C LEU A 108 -3.26 -13.90 -5.77
N SER A 109 -4.44 -13.93 -5.15
CA SER A 109 -4.87 -15.08 -4.34
C SER A 109 -5.25 -16.26 -5.24
N ASP A 110 -5.92 -15.99 -6.36
CA ASP A 110 -6.39 -17.00 -7.32
C ASP A 110 -5.25 -17.65 -8.12
N THR A 111 -4.22 -16.88 -8.53
CA THR A 111 -3.02 -17.45 -9.18
C THR A 111 -2.24 -18.37 -8.22
N GLY A 112 -2.35 -18.13 -6.92
CA GLY A 112 -1.61 -18.86 -5.89
C GLY A 112 -0.15 -18.46 -5.79
N ILE A 113 0.47 -18.89 -4.68
CA ILE A 113 1.81 -18.47 -4.28
C ILE A 113 2.75 -19.68 -4.29
N TYR A 114 3.95 -19.47 -4.84
CA TYR A 114 5.03 -20.45 -4.92
C TYR A 114 6.18 -20.07 -3.97
N ASP A 115 6.64 -21.03 -3.16
CA ASP A 115 7.84 -20.89 -2.34
C ASP A 115 9.10 -21.16 -3.17
N LEU A 116 9.99 -20.17 -3.23
CA LEU A 116 11.33 -20.30 -3.79
C LEU A 116 12.23 -21.12 -2.86
N LYS A 117 13.45 -21.43 -3.32
CA LYS A 117 14.47 -22.10 -2.49
C LYS A 117 15.26 -21.14 -1.60
N THR A 118 15.21 -19.85 -1.91
CA THR A 118 15.97 -18.82 -1.20
C THR A 118 15.31 -18.49 0.12
N ALA A 119 16.07 -18.48 1.21
CA ALA A 119 15.55 -18.07 2.51
C ALA A 119 15.12 -16.59 2.50
N ARG A 120 14.06 -16.26 3.22
CA ARG A 120 13.57 -14.89 3.32
C ARG A 120 14.49 -14.04 4.18
N ASN A 121 14.76 -12.82 3.73
CA ASN A 121 15.48 -11.80 4.49
C ASN A 121 14.48 -10.74 4.98
N PHE A 122 14.46 -10.48 6.28
CA PHE A 122 13.55 -9.52 6.88
C PHE A 122 14.25 -8.19 7.12
N PHE A 123 13.58 -7.10 6.78
CA PHE A 123 13.96 -5.79 7.29
C PHE A 123 13.45 -5.64 8.72
N LYS A 124 14.34 -5.42 9.67
CA LYS A 124 13.96 -5.15 11.06
C LYS A 124 13.95 -3.64 11.29
N PHE A 125 12.76 -3.07 11.48
CA PHE A 125 12.62 -1.68 11.90
C PHE A 125 13.33 -1.47 13.24
N GLN A 126 14.13 -0.41 13.30
CA GLN A 126 14.83 0.02 14.50
C GLN A 126 13.91 0.90 15.34
N THR A 127 14.19 0.98 16.64
CA THR A 127 13.40 1.87 17.52
C THR A 127 13.63 3.32 17.12
N GLY A 128 12.55 4.05 16.83
CA GLY A 128 12.61 5.44 16.38
C GLY A 128 11.23 6.00 16.06
N GLU A 129 11.14 7.31 15.91
CA GLU A 129 9.90 8.05 15.69
C GLU A 129 10.10 9.20 14.70
N LEU A 130 9.00 9.62 14.07
CA LEU A 130 8.96 10.77 13.19
C LEU A 130 7.62 11.50 13.31
N ASP A 131 7.70 12.80 13.51
CA ASP A 131 6.56 13.72 13.49
C ASP A 131 6.62 14.65 12.27
N ILE A 132 5.50 14.79 11.57
CA ILE A 132 5.31 15.82 10.55
C ILE A 132 3.94 16.48 10.79
N SER A 133 3.96 17.70 11.33
CA SER A 133 2.74 18.44 11.68
C SER A 133 1.84 17.61 12.63
N GLU A 134 0.60 17.32 12.25
CA GLU A 134 -0.37 16.56 13.06
C GLU A 134 -0.28 15.03 12.86
N SER A 135 0.73 14.56 12.12
CA SER A 135 0.93 13.14 11.77
C SER A 135 2.18 12.59 12.44
N TYR A 136 2.08 11.37 12.97
CA TYR A 136 3.13 10.71 13.76
C TYR A 136 3.29 9.25 13.33
N ILE A 137 4.52 8.75 13.32
CA ILE A 137 4.83 7.32 13.17
C ILE A 137 5.99 6.94 14.08
N GLU A 138 5.87 5.80 14.75
CA GLU A 138 6.93 5.18 15.55
C GLU A 138 7.11 3.72 15.16
N ALA A 139 8.33 3.24 15.33
CA ALA A 139 8.65 1.83 15.39
C ALA A 139 9.32 1.50 16.72
N GLU A 140 8.98 0.34 17.27
CA GLU A 140 9.70 -0.35 18.33
C GLU A 140 10.34 -1.60 17.70
N GLU A 141 11.65 -1.78 17.91
CA GLU A 141 12.35 -2.96 17.41
C GLU A 141 11.71 -4.24 17.96
N SER A 142 11.42 -5.19 17.08
CA SER A 142 10.83 -6.47 17.47
C SER A 142 11.06 -7.55 16.42
N ASP A 143 11.12 -8.81 16.86
CA ASP A 143 11.08 -9.98 15.97
C ASP A 143 9.65 -10.31 15.51
N CYS A 144 8.64 -9.69 16.13
CA CYS A 144 7.25 -9.76 15.71
C CYS A 144 6.92 -8.56 14.82
N ALA A 145 6.04 -8.75 13.84
CA ALA A 145 5.44 -7.64 13.11
C ALA A 145 4.07 -7.30 13.72
N GLU A 146 3.92 -6.06 14.17
CA GLU A 146 2.65 -5.51 14.62
C GLU A 146 2.46 -4.14 13.97
N LEU A 147 1.28 -3.87 13.43
CA LEU A 147 0.94 -2.56 12.87
C LEU A 147 -0.39 -2.09 13.46
N LYS A 148 -0.38 -0.89 14.05
CA LYS A 148 -1.56 -0.23 14.62
C LYS A 148 -1.62 1.19 14.12
N ILE A 149 -2.82 1.68 13.80
CA ILE A 149 -2.99 3.09 13.48
C ILE A 149 -4.15 3.71 14.23
N GLU A 150 -4.03 5.01 14.48
CA GLU A 150 -5.10 5.91 14.87
C GLU A 150 -5.36 6.88 13.71
N TYR A 151 -6.63 7.11 13.39
CA TYR A 151 -7.01 8.13 12.40
C TYR A 151 -8.07 9.04 13.00
N ASP A 152 -7.78 10.34 13.00
CA ASP A 152 -8.60 11.43 13.53
C ASP A 152 -8.44 12.65 12.61
N PRO A 153 -9.24 12.73 11.53
CA PRO A 153 -9.16 13.85 10.59
C PRO A 153 -9.89 15.11 11.09
N GLY A 154 -10.47 15.10 12.29
CA GLY A 154 -11.27 16.23 12.79
C GLY A 154 -12.50 16.56 11.93
N HIS A 155 -13.01 15.59 11.17
CA HIS A 155 -14.07 15.79 10.19
C HIS A 155 -15.42 15.25 10.70
N PRO A 156 -16.55 15.96 10.56
CA PRO A 156 -17.84 15.58 11.15
C PRO A 156 -18.33 14.18 10.72
N MET A 157 -18.08 13.79 9.47
CA MET A 157 -18.48 12.49 8.92
C MET A 157 -17.49 11.34 9.20
N VAL A 158 -16.29 11.62 9.72
CA VAL A 158 -15.27 10.57 9.96
C VAL A 158 -14.83 10.62 11.41
N ARG A 159 -15.30 9.64 12.18
CA ARG A 159 -14.98 9.54 13.60
C ARG A 159 -13.54 9.10 13.81
N LYS A 160 -12.93 9.65 14.86
CA LYS A 160 -11.70 9.12 15.43
C LYS A 160 -11.83 7.62 15.67
N SER A 161 -10.88 6.85 15.16
CA SER A 161 -10.86 5.40 15.30
C SER A 161 -9.43 4.86 15.39
N ARG A 162 -9.32 3.60 15.81
CA ARG A 162 -8.06 2.85 15.89
C ARG A 162 -8.25 1.47 15.30
N VAL A 163 -7.27 0.99 14.55
CA VAL A 163 -7.30 -0.36 13.97
C VAL A 163 -5.92 -1.00 14.09
N LYS A 164 -5.90 -2.31 14.30
CA LYS A 164 -4.69 -3.15 14.25
C LYS A 164 -4.76 -3.99 13.00
N PHE A 165 -3.66 -4.07 12.25
CA PHE A 165 -3.57 -4.98 11.11
C PHE A 165 -3.70 -6.44 11.58
N SER A 166 -4.51 -7.21 10.85
CA SER A 166 -4.65 -8.65 11.07
C SER A 166 -4.34 -9.42 9.79
N ARG A 167 -5.10 -9.16 8.72
CA ARG A 167 -4.96 -9.81 7.42
C ARG A 167 -5.34 -8.84 6.32
N ILE A 168 -4.76 -9.02 5.15
CA ILE A 168 -5.00 -8.13 4.00
C ILE A 168 -6.42 -8.27 3.45
N GLU A 169 -7.05 -9.44 3.56
CA GLU A 169 -8.43 -9.67 3.08
C GLU A 169 -9.44 -8.70 3.76
N ASP A 170 -9.22 -8.37 5.03
CA ASP A 170 -10.08 -7.47 5.82
C ASP A 170 -9.99 -6.02 5.33
N LEU A 171 -8.93 -5.68 4.60
CA LEU A 171 -8.67 -4.37 4.03
C LEU A 171 -8.94 -4.31 2.53
N ALA A 172 -9.01 -5.47 1.85
CA ALA A 172 -9.00 -5.55 0.40
C ALA A 172 -10.09 -4.70 -0.27
N GLY A 173 -11.29 -4.70 0.32
CA GLY A 173 -12.44 -3.93 -0.19
C GLY A 173 -12.48 -2.47 0.24
N ALA A 174 -11.56 -1.99 1.08
CA ALA A 174 -11.58 -0.62 1.62
C ALA A 174 -11.05 0.38 0.58
N ARG A 175 -11.95 1.23 0.10
CA ARG A 175 -11.64 2.18 -0.97
C ARG A 175 -10.94 3.44 -0.47
N THR A 176 -10.18 4.04 -1.37
CA THR A 176 -9.62 5.38 -1.19
C THR A 176 -10.73 6.41 -1.00
N PHE A 177 -10.38 7.54 -0.39
CA PHE A 177 -11.35 8.56 -0.05
C PHE A 177 -10.75 9.96 -0.14
N GLY A 178 -11.62 10.94 -0.35
CA GLY A 178 -11.26 12.35 -0.34
C GLY A 178 -12.31 13.21 0.32
N PHE A 179 -11.87 14.19 1.10
CA PHE A 179 -12.74 15.27 1.57
C PHE A 179 -13.03 16.21 0.40
N VAL A 180 -14.29 16.38 0.07
CA VAL A 180 -14.76 17.13 -1.08
C VAL A 180 -15.85 18.11 -0.67
N ARG A 181 -15.97 19.21 -1.41
CA ARG A 181 -17.04 20.17 -1.17
C ARG A 181 -18.38 19.59 -1.62
N ALA A 182 -19.45 19.95 -0.94
CA ALA A 182 -20.81 19.50 -1.28
C ALA A 182 -21.26 19.91 -2.71
N ASP A 183 -20.68 20.97 -3.27
CA ASP A 183 -20.94 21.45 -4.62
C ASP A 183 -20.02 20.84 -5.70
N ASP A 184 -19.15 19.89 -5.34
CA ASP A 184 -18.22 19.28 -6.28
C ASP A 184 -18.96 18.43 -7.33
N PRO A 185 -18.89 18.78 -8.62
CA PRO A 185 -19.61 18.05 -9.67
C PRO A 185 -19.15 16.59 -9.81
N ARG A 186 -17.94 16.25 -9.31
CA ARG A 186 -17.41 14.89 -9.31
C ARG A 186 -18.09 13.99 -8.30
N LEU A 187 -18.82 14.52 -7.31
CA LEU A 187 -19.54 13.69 -6.33
C LEU A 187 -20.50 12.71 -6.99
N LYS A 188 -21.19 13.11 -8.07
CA LYS A 188 -22.14 12.23 -8.78
C LYS A 188 -21.47 11.12 -9.59
N ASP A 189 -20.19 11.29 -9.91
CA ASP A 189 -19.39 10.40 -10.75
C ASP A 189 -18.03 10.14 -10.07
N TYR A 190 -18.05 9.91 -8.74
CA TYR A 190 -16.84 9.63 -7.98
C TYR A 190 -16.40 8.20 -8.30
N ARG A 191 -15.69 8.04 -9.43
CA ARG A 191 -15.40 6.72 -10.03
C ARG A 191 -14.42 5.87 -9.23
N PHE A 192 -13.55 6.50 -8.44
CA PHE A 192 -12.36 5.87 -7.88
C PHE A 192 -12.27 6.10 -6.36
N GLY A 193 -13.32 5.74 -5.63
CA GLY A 193 -13.31 5.72 -4.17
C GLY A 193 -14.56 6.28 -3.49
N VAL A 194 -14.36 6.98 -2.38
CA VAL A 194 -15.41 7.61 -1.55
C VAL A 194 -15.18 9.12 -1.42
N GLY A 195 -16.16 9.92 -1.84
CA GLY A 195 -16.24 11.34 -1.55
C GLY A 195 -16.91 11.59 -0.20
N ILE A 196 -16.30 12.41 0.65
CA ILE A 196 -16.80 12.77 1.98
C ILE A 196 -16.99 14.29 2.03
N THR A 197 -18.22 14.75 2.24
CA THR A 197 -18.58 16.16 2.49
C THR A 197 -18.87 16.36 3.97
N ASP A 198 -19.07 17.61 4.41
CA ASP A 198 -19.38 17.92 5.82
C ASP A 198 -20.63 17.21 6.38
N ASP A 199 -21.54 16.78 5.50
CA ASP A 199 -22.85 16.23 5.83
C ASP A 199 -23.21 14.91 5.13
N GLN A 200 -22.41 14.47 4.15
CA GLN A 200 -22.71 13.30 3.32
C GLN A 200 -21.45 12.48 2.99
N ILE A 201 -21.67 11.20 2.73
CA ILE A 201 -20.66 10.28 2.20
C ILE A 201 -21.23 9.64 0.94
N TYR A 202 -20.50 9.70 -0.17
CA TYR A 202 -20.92 9.12 -1.43
C TYR A 202 -19.77 8.44 -2.19
N PRO A 203 -19.95 7.21 -2.69
CA PRO A 203 -21.04 6.28 -2.36
C PRO A 203 -21.00 5.87 -0.87
N ALA A 204 -22.03 5.15 -0.41
CA ALA A 204 -22.06 4.62 0.96
C ALA A 204 -20.80 3.78 1.27
N LEU A 205 -20.35 3.85 2.53
CA LEU A 205 -19.21 3.07 2.97
C LEU A 205 -19.51 1.56 2.93
N ARG A 206 -18.51 0.76 2.54
CA ARG A 206 -18.53 -0.71 2.62
C ARG A 206 -18.32 -1.20 4.04
N TYR A 207 -17.56 -0.42 4.82
CA TYR A 207 -17.26 -0.68 6.23
C TYR A 207 -17.52 0.61 7.03
N PRO A 208 -18.07 0.53 8.25
CA PRO A 208 -18.23 1.72 9.11
C PRO A 208 -16.91 2.48 9.37
N ASP A 209 -15.80 1.77 9.30
CA ASP A 209 -14.42 2.24 9.49
C ASP A 209 -13.58 2.20 8.19
N GLU A 210 -14.23 2.23 7.01
CA GLU A 210 -13.56 2.16 5.70
C GLU A 210 -12.40 3.18 5.53
N PRO A 211 -12.51 4.46 5.94
CA PRO A 211 -11.41 5.42 5.82
C PRO A 211 -10.14 5.01 6.58
N ILE A 212 -10.26 4.52 7.82
CA ILE A 212 -9.07 4.08 8.58
C ILE A 212 -8.53 2.75 8.05
N ARG A 213 -9.38 1.83 7.55
CA ARG A 213 -8.92 0.62 6.86
C ARG A 213 -8.07 0.96 5.64
N HIS A 214 -8.51 1.93 4.84
CA HIS A 214 -7.74 2.38 3.69
C HIS A 214 -6.42 3.06 4.11
N LYS A 215 -6.41 3.87 5.18
CA LYS A 215 -5.16 4.43 5.70
C LYS A 215 -4.19 3.38 6.25
N LEU A 216 -4.70 2.29 6.80
CA LEU A 216 -3.88 1.15 7.21
C LEU A 216 -3.28 0.45 5.98
N LEU A 217 -4.08 0.27 4.93
CA LEU A 217 -3.64 -0.28 3.66
C LEU A 217 -2.55 0.57 3.01
N ASP A 218 -2.76 1.89 2.89
CA ASP A 218 -1.76 2.85 2.39
C ASP A 218 -0.44 2.70 3.14
N LEU A 219 -0.50 2.69 4.48
CA LEU A 219 0.67 2.57 5.33
C LEU A 219 1.41 1.24 5.10
N ILE A 220 0.69 0.11 4.96
CA ILE A 220 1.33 -1.18 4.66
C ILE A 220 2.09 -1.10 3.33
N GLY A 221 1.46 -0.55 2.29
CA GLY A 221 2.08 -0.39 0.98
C GLY A 221 3.31 0.52 1.02
N ASP A 222 3.20 1.66 1.69
CA ASP A 222 4.30 2.61 1.86
C ASP A 222 5.48 2.01 2.62
N LEU A 223 5.23 1.28 3.71
CA LEU A 223 6.27 0.57 4.48
C LEU A 223 6.96 -0.51 3.63
N TYR A 224 6.20 -1.17 2.75
CA TYR A 224 6.72 -2.23 1.89
C TYR A 224 7.59 -1.73 0.74
N THR A 225 7.68 -0.41 0.54
CA THR A 225 8.69 0.19 -0.37
C THR A 225 10.13 -0.13 0.02
N ILE A 226 10.36 -0.68 1.23
CA ILE A 226 11.63 -1.25 1.65
C ILE A 226 12.10 -2.45 0.79
N GLY A 227 11.16 -3.07 0.06
CA GLY A 227 11.43 -4.14 -0.91
C GLY A 227 11.58 -5.52 -0.33
N ARG A 228 11.20 -5.74 0.94
CA ARG A 228 11.23 -7.05 1.61
C ARG A 228 10.28 -7.09 2.82
N PRO A 229 9.85 -8.28 3.27
CA PRO A 229 9.11 -8.44 4.52
C PRO A 229 9.83 -7.81 5.70
N PHE A 230 9.07 -7.34 6.67
CA PHE A 230 9.63 -6.62 7.81
C PHE A 230 9.12 -7.12 9.17
N THR A 231 9.88 -6.81 10.22
CA THR A 231 9.50 -7.00 11.62
C THR A 231 9.66 -5.69 12.40
N GLY A 232 8.98 -5.58 13.54
CA GLY A 232 8.87 -4.37 14.34
C GLY A 232 7.42 -4.11 14.74
N LYS A 233 7.22 -3.37 15.84
CA LYS A 233 5.89 -2.87 16.21
C LYS A 233 5.79 -1.43 15.77
N ILE A 234 4.92 -1.17 14.80
CA ILE A 234 4.72 0.14 14.21
C ILE A 234 3.39 0.70 14.68
N ARG A 235 3.41 1.96 15.14
CA ARG A 235 2.20 2.72 15.44
C ARG A 235 2.22 4.03 14.68
N ALA A 236 1.09 4.40 14.08
CA ALA A 236 0.98 5.68 13.41
C ALA A 236 -0.31 6.41 13.79
N LYS A 237 -0.25 7.73 13.85
CA LYS A 237 -1.41 8.61 13.99
C LYS A 237 -1.51 9.48 12.75
N ASN A 238 -2.68 9.51 12.13
CA ASN A 238 -2.93 10.27 10.91
C ASN A 238 -1.90 10.01 9.78
N PRO A 239 -1.56 8.74 9.49
CA PRO A 239 -0.52 8.43 8.51
C PRO A 239 -0.88 8.96 7.12
N ASN A 240 0.16 9.32 6.38
CA ASN A 240 0.08 9.77 5.00
C ASN A 240 1.37 9.42 4.27
N HIS A 241 1.33 9.35 2.93
CA HIS A 241 2.49 8.91 2.15
C HIS A 241 3.77 9.71 2.41
N GLN A 242 3.66 11.02 2.66
CA GLN A 242 4.84 11.85 2.93
C GLN A 242 5.51 11.42 4.23
N LEU A 243 4.74 11.26 5.32
CA LEU A 243 5.25 10.76 6.61
C LEU A 243 5.84 9.35 6.44
N ASN A 244 5.05 8.44 5.88
CA ASN A 244 5.39 7.02 5.80
C ASN A 244 6.68 6.80 4.99
N THR A 245 6.78 7.40 3.81
CA THR A 245 7.98 7.25 2.95
C THR A 245 9.20 7.97 3.49
N THR A 246 9.03 9.06 4.24
CA THR A 246 10.15 9.73 4.92
C THR A 246 10.70 8.85 6.03
N PHE A 247 9.82 8.25 6.83
CA PHE A 247 10.19 7.31 7.88
C PHE A 247 10.92 6.07 7.32
N VAL A 248 10.41 5.46 6.24
CA VAL A 248 11.09 4.34 5.57
C VAL A 248 12.49 4.72 5.10
N LYS A 249 12.66 5.90 4.49
CA LYS A 249 13.98 6.37 4.04
C LYS A 249 14.97 6.55 5.20
N GLN A 250 14.52 7.13 6.32
CA GLN A 250 15.35 7.24 7.52
C GLN A 250 15.78 5.86 8.02
N GLN A 251 14.83 4.93 8.13
CA GLN A 251 15.08 3.57 8.60
C GLN A 251 16.05 2.81 7.68
N ILE A 252 15.97 2.97 6.34
CA ILE A 252 16.91 2.35 5.40
C ILE A 252 18.33 2.92 5.56
N ILE A 253 18.47 4.24 5.80
CA ILE A 253 19.78 4.88 5.98
C ILE A 253 20.43 4.45 7.29
N GLU A 254 19.63 4.28 8.33
CA GLU A 254 20.07 3.87 9.67
C GLU A 254 20.27 2.35 9.79
N TRP A 255 19.82 1.57 8.80
CA TRP A 255 19.93 0.11 8.82
C TRP A 255 21.37 -0.34 8.48
N PRO A 256 22.07 -1.02 9.41
CA PRO A 256 23.48 -1.39 9.27
C PRO A 256 23.74 -2.49 8.24
#